data_AF-A0A420UY23-F1
#
_entry.id   AF-A0A420UY23-F1
#
_cell.length_a   1.000
_cell.length_b   1.000
_cell.length_c   1.000
_cell.angle_alpha   90.00
_cell.angle_beta   90.00
_cell.angle_gamma   90.00
#
_symmetry.space_group_name_H-M   'P 1'
#
loop_
_entity.id
_entity.type
_entity.pdbx_description
1 polymer ?
#
loop_
_entity_poly.entity_id
_entity_poly.type
_entity_poly.pdbx_seq_one_letter_code
_entity_poly.pdbx_strand_id
1 'polypeptide(L)'
;MTIDDLRTTTLASLTIAGFTDATATRQSDTIVIATVPAAHSAQADITLTSHTALRLADRAGRARYALFPAPDDGEPYHRTVYFRATGPGLAPQHVGQELCHIVRIIPGHTTEADIPKALATALFADPGRAGDITVTRLA
;
A
#
# COMPACT_ATOMS: atom_id res chain seq x y z
N MET A 1 8.21 -12.45 7.73
CA MET A 1 7.52 -13.55 7.06
C MET A 1 8.27 -13.78 5.76
N THR A 2 8.66 -15.03 5.45
CA THR A 2 9.37 -15.27 4.19
C THR A 2 8.45 -15.04 2.99
N ILE A 3 9.02 -14.84 1.80
CA ILE A 3 8.22 -14.66 0.58
C ILE A 3 7.41 -15.91 0.21
N ASP A 4 7.94 -17.09 0.52
CA ASP A 4 7.26 -18.36 0.30
C ASP A 4 6.12 -18.57 1.32
N ASP A 5 6.29 -18.08 2.56
CA ASP A 5 5.20 -18.00 3.53
C ASP A 5 4.12 -17.04 3.05
N LEU A 6 4.48 -15.83 2.61
CA LEU A 6 3.53 -14.84 2.07
C LEU A 6 2.70 -15.41 0.92
N ARG A 7 3.36 -16.11 -0.01
CA ARG A 7 2.68 -16.76 -1.14
C ARG A 7 1.68 -17.80 -0.65
N THR A 8 2.09 -18.61 0.31
CA THR A 8 1.29 -19.71 0.85
C THR A 8 0.09 -19.18 1.64
N THR A 9 0.29 -18.20 2.52
CA THR A 9 -0.78 -17.57 3.32
C THR A 9 -1.77 -16.78 2.48
N THR A 10 -1.28 -16.09 1.44
CA THR A 10 -2.13 -15.41 0.45
C THR A 10 -3.04 -16.42 -0.25
N LEU A 11 -2.46 -17.50 -0.79
CA LEU A 11 -3.24 -18.50 -1.53
C LEU A 11 -4.26 -19.19 -0.62
N ALA A 12 -3.88 -19.51 0.61
CA ALA A 12 -4.79 -20.08 1.60
C ALA A 12 -5.95 -19.12 1.92
N SER A 13 -5.66 -17.82 2.13
CA SER A 13 -6.68 -16.80 2.41
C SER A 13 -7.70 -16.67 1.27
N LEU A 14 -7.21 -16.63 0.02
CA LEU A 14 -8.06 -16.59 -1.17
C LEU A 14 -8.88 -17.88 -1.33
N THR A 15 -8.28 -19.03 -1.07
CA THR A 15 -8.98 -20.33 -1.14
C THR A 15 -10.11 -20.40 -0.11
N ILE A 16 -9.86 -19.99 1.13
CA ILE A 16 -10.87 -19.94 2.21
C ILE A 16 -12.02 -18.99 1.85
N ALA A 17 -11.71 -17.87 1.18
CA ALA A 17 -12.70 -16.92 0.69
C ALA A 17 -13.46 -17.40 -0.57
N GLY A 18 -13.23 -18.64 -1.04
CA GLY A 18 -13.95 -19.24 -2.15
C GLY A 18 -13.34 -19.01 -3.53
N PHE A 19 -12.15 -18.41 -3.62
CA PHE A 19 -11.44 -18.23 -4.90
C PHE A 19 -10.65 -19.50 -5.27
N THR A 20 -11.35 -20.55 -5.70
CA THR A 20 -10.72 -21.84 -6.07
C THR A 20 -9.74 -21.72 -7.25
N ASP A 21 -9.98 -20.76 -8.14
CA ASP A 21 -9.12 -20.48 -9.29
C ASP A 21 -8.06 -19.40 -8.99
N ALA A 22 -7.86 -19.01 -7.73
CA ALA A 22 -6.83 -18.07 -7.36
C ALA A 22 -5.44 -18.63 -7.62
N THR A 23 -4.50 -17.77 -8.01
CA THR A 23 -3.08 -18.11 -8.03
C THR A 23 -2.31 -17.11 -7.20
N ALA A 24 -1.21 -17.55 -6.59
CA ALA A 24 -0.22 -16.70 -5.94
C ALA A 24 1.17 -17.13 -6.40
N THR A 25 1.85 -16.27 -7.14
CA THR A 25 3.17 -16.56 -7.74
C THR A 25 4.21 -15.60 -7.20
N ARG A 26 5.35 -16.12 -6.75
CA ARG A 26 6.50 -15.29 -6.41
C ARG A 26 7.04 -14.62 -7.67
N GLN A 27 7.16 -13.29 -7.63
CA GLN A 27 7.70 -12.49 -8.74
C GLN A 27 9.12 -12.01 -8.46
N SER A 28 9.45 -11.75 -7.19
CA SER A 28 10.79 -11.40 -6.71
C SER A 28 10.97 -11.88 -5.26
N ASP A 29 12.07 -11.50 -4.62
CA ASP A 29 12.30 -11.78 -3.20
C ASP A 29 11.35 -10.99 -2.27
N THR A 30 10.68 -9.97 -2.81
CA THR A 30 9.85 -9.02 -2.04
C THR A 30 8.43 -8.89 -2.56
N ILE A 31 8.07 -9.59 -3.64
CA ILE A 31 6.77 -9.44 -4.30
C ILE A 31 6.17 -10.81 -4.63
N VAL A 32 4.93 -11.01 -4.20
CA VAL A 32 4.03 -12.07 -4.68
C VAL A 32 2.93 -11.44 -5.51
N ILE A 33 2.61 -12.03 -6.67
CA ILE A 33 1.45 -11.65 -7.47
C ILE A 33 0.32 -12.63 -7.20
N ALA A 34 -0.78 -12.14 -6.63
CA ALA A 34 -2.03 -12.87 -6.58
C ALA A 34 -2.89 -12.54 -7.80
N THR A 35 -3.58 -13.54 -8.35
CA THR A 35 -4.56 -13.35 -9.41
C THR A 35 -5.86 -14.08 -9.09
N VAL A 36 -6.99 -13.44 -9.38
CA VAL A 36 -8.34 -13.97 -9.16
C VAL A 36 -9.25 -13.56 -10.32
N PRO A 37 -10.43 -14.18 -10.52
CA PRO A 37 -11.39 -13.73 -11.51
C PRO A 37 -11.82 -12.26 -11.28
N ALA A 38 -11.79 -11.43 -12.33
CA ALA A 38 -12.11 -10.00 -12.20
C ALA A 38 -13.54 -9.73 -11.74
N ALA A 39 -14.49 -10.64 -12.06
CA ALA A 39 -15.88 -10.57 -11.61
C ALA A 39 -16.06 -10.53 -10.08
N HIS A 40 -15.03 -10.92 -9.34
CA HIS A 40 -15.03 -10.98 -7.88
C HIS A 40 -13.98 -10.06 -7.24
N SER A 41 -13.52 -9.03 -7.96
CA SER A 41 -12.46 -8.14 -7.48
C SER A 41 -12.80 -7.44 -6.16
N ALA A 42 -14.05 -7.00 -5.97
CA ALA A 42 -14.46 -6.33 -4.73
C ALA A 42 -14.35 -7.24 -3.51
N GLN A 43 -14.66 -8.53 -3.66
CA GLN A 43 -14.48 -9.52 -2.60
C GLN A 43 -13.00 -9.78 -2.34
N ALA A 44 -12.18 -9.83 -3.39
CA ALA A 44 -10.74 -10.05 -3.25
C ALA A 44 -10.04 -8.85 -2.60
N ASP A 45 -10.50 -7.62 -2.86
CA ASP A 45 -10.02 -6.42 -2.17
C ASP A 45 -10.22 -6.56 -0.65
N ILE A 46 -11.40 -7.04 -0.23
CA ILE A 46 -11.70 -7.30 1.19
C ILE A 46 -10.83 -8.43 1.73
N THR A 47 -10.75 -9.57 1.04
CA THR A 47 -9.98 -10.75 1.49
C THR A 47 -8.49 -10.45 1.67
N LEU A 48 -7.92 -9.58 0.83
CA LEU A 48 -6.50 -9.25 0.85
C LEU A 48 -6.16 -8.06 1.77
N THR A 49 -7.14 -7.45 2.46
CA THR A 49 -6.89 -6.31 3.38
C THR A 49 -5.91 -6.62 4.51
N SER A 50 -5.78 -7.89 4.92
CA SER A 50 -4.83 -8.34 5.94
C SER A 50 -3.37 -8.36 5.45
N HIS A 51 -3.15 -8.19 4.14
CA HIS A 51 -1.84 -8.18 3.51
C HIS A 51 -1.51 -6.76 3.02
N THR A 52 -0.22 -6.43 2.97
CA THR A 52 0.24 -5.24 2.24
C THR A 52 0.06 -5.50 0.75
N ALA A 53 -1.03 -5.01 0.17
CA ALA A 53 -1.43 -5.30 -1.20
C ALA A 53 -1.58 -4.02 -2.06
N LEU A 54 -1.14 -4.09 -3.31
CA LEU A 54 -1.34 -3.08 -4.35
C LEU A 54 -2.13 -3.69 -5.50
N ARG A 55 -3.27 -3.07 -5.86
CA ARG A 55 -4.03 -3.47 -7.06
C ARG A 55 -3.23 -3.12 -8.32
N LEU A 56 -3.06 -4.11 -9.20
CA LEU A 56 -2.45 -3.94 -10.52
C LEU A 56 -3.52 -3.83 -11.59
N ALA A 57 -3.11 -3.41 -12.79
CA ALA A 57 -3.97 -3.45 -13.97
C ALA A 57 -4.46 -4.87 -14.26
N ASP A 58 -5.77 -4.99 -14.46
CA ASP A 58 -6.42 -6.24 -14.81
C ASP A 58 -5.88 -6.77 -16.14
N ARG A 59 -5.79 -8.09 -16.25
CA ARG A 59 -5.26 -8.73 -17.46
C ARG A 59 -6.04 -9.99 -17.76
N ALA A 60 -6.55 -10.10 -18.99
CA ALA A 60 -7.26 -11.28 -19.49
C ALA A 60 -8.41 -11.74 -18.57
N GLY A 61 -9.25 -10.81 -18.10
CA GLY A 61 -10.37 -11.11 -17.22
C GLY A 61 -9.97 -11.47 -15.78
N ARG A 62 -8.71 -11.21 -15.40
CA ARG A 62 -8.17 -11.49 -14.07
C ARG A 62 -7.80 -10.19 -13.36
N ALA A 63 -8.31 -10.07 -12.15
CA ALA A 63 -7.87 -9.13 -11.14
C ALA A 63 -6.47 -9.53 -10.64
N ARG A 64 -5.57 -8.55 -10.47
CA ARG A 64 -4.18 -8.81 -10.10
C ARG A 64 -3.74 -7.94 -8.93
N TYR A 65 -2.98 -8.51 -8.00
CA TYR A 65 -2.52 -7.84 -6.79
C TYR A 65 -1.04 -8.12 -6.56
N ALA A 66 -0.24 -7.09 -6.33
CA ALA A 66 1.11 -7.22 -5.80
C ALA A 66 1.05 -7.21 -4.27
N LEU A 67 1.65 -8.22 -3.65
CA LEU A 67 1.67 -8.43 -2.20
C LEU A 67 3.11 -8.37 -1.72
N PHE A 68 3.30 -7.71 -0.59
CA PHE A 68 4.62 -7.49 -0.01
C PHE A 68 4.69 -8.14 1.38
N PRO A 69 5.85 -8.71 1.77
CA PRO A 69 6.04 -9.16 3.13
C PRO A 69 5.76 -8.00 4.10
N ALA A 70 5.00 -8.29 5.16
CA ALA A 70 5.02 -7.40 6.30
C ALA A 70 6.48 -7.31 6.81
N PRO A 71 7.00 -6.11 7.12
CA PRO A 71 8.33 -6.00 7.70
C PRO A 71 8.40 -6.90 8.94
N ASP A 72 9.47 -7.70 9.02
CA ASP A 72 9.60 -8.78 10.00
C ASP A 72 9.69 -8.30 11.44
N ASP A 73 10.11 -7.06 11.63
CA ASP A 73 10.41 -6.54 12.94
C ASP A 73 9.40 -5.45 13.33
N GLY A 74 9.01 -5.44 14.61
CA GLY A 74 8.42 -4.26 15.26
C GLY A 74 9.37 -3.05 15.28
N GLU A 75 10.52 -3.14 14.58
CA GLU A 75 11.48 -2.07 14.45
C GLU A 75 10.97 -0.95 13.54
N PRO A 76 11.24 0.30 13.92
CA PRO A 76 10.93 1.45 13.08
C PRO A 76 11.64 1.36 11.73
N TYR A 77 10.90 1.59 10.64
CA TYR A 77 11.44 1.68 9.29
C TYR A 77 11.10 3.02 8.64
N HIS A 78 11.78 3.35 7.54
CA HIS A 78 11.56 4.59 6.81
C HIS A 78 10.95 4.30 5.43
N ARG A 79 10.01 5.14 5.00
CA ARG A 79 9.39 5.10 3.67
C ARG A 79 9.66 6.42 2.97
N THR A 80 10.26 6.36 1.79
CA THR A 80 10.29 7.49 0.87
C THR A 80 8.94 7.58 0.17
N VAL A 81 8.28 8.73 0.27
CA VAL A 81 6.93 8.96 -0.24
C VAL A 81 6.96 10.15 -1.20
N TYR A 82 6.41 9.94 -2.39
CA TYR A 82 6.15 11.00 -3.36
C TYR A 82 4.70 11.45 -3.23
N PHE A 83 4.45 12.74 -3.27
CA PHE A 83 3.12 13.28 -3.00
C PHE A 83 2.94 14.69 -3.56
N ARG A 84 1.68 15.11 -3.66
CA ARG A 84 1.30 16.50 -3.92
C ARG A 84 0.55 17.04 -2.72
N ALA A 85 0.78 18.32 -2.39
CA ALA A 85 0.03 19.04 -1.37
C ALA A 85 -0.77 20.15 -2.02
N THR A 86 -1.96 20.42 -1.49
CA THR A 86 -2.85 21.49 -1.98
C THR A 86 -3.41 22.33 -0.83
N GLY A 87 -4.08 23.42 -1.17
CA GLY A 87 -4.78 24.25 -0.19
C GLY A 87 -3.96 25.41 0.42
N PRO A 88 -4.62 26.27 1.20
CA PRO A 88 -4.03 27.50 1.72
C PRO A 88 -2.90 27.24 2.72
N GLY A 89 -1.97 28.20 2.80
CA GLY A 89 -0.80 28.12 3.69
C GLY A 89 0.35 27.27 3.14
N LEU A 90 0.16 26.58 2.00
CA LEU A 90 1.26 25.92 1.31
C LEU A 90 2.26 26.97 0.80
N ALA A 91 3.54 26.77 1.10
CA ALA A 91 4.59 27.68 0.65
C ALA A 91 4.62 27.75 -0.89
N PRO A 92 4.81 28.93 -1.52
CA PRO A 92 4.70 29.10 -2.97
C PRO A 92 5.57 28.14 -3.79
N GLN A 93 6.75 27.78 -3.29
CA GLN A 93 7.67 26.85 -3.95
C GLN A 93 7.16 25.41 -4.03
N HIS A 94 6.15 25.04 -3.23
CA HIS A 94 5.59 23.69 -3.20
C HIS A 94 4.30 23.57 -4.03
N VAL A 95 3.70 24.69 -4.45
CA VAL A 95 2.41 24.70 -5.15
C VAL A 95 2.55 24.03 -6.52
N GLY A 96 1.71 23.01 -6.77
CA GLY A 96 1.66 22.29 -8.04
C GLY A 96 2.84 21.35 -8.30
N GLN A 97 3.77 21.24 -7.36
CA GLN A 97 4.95 20.37 -7.47
C GLN A 97 4.65 18.98 -6.93
N GLU A 98 5.33 17.98 -7.49
CA GLU A 98 5.49 16.69 -6.82
C GLU A 98 6.65 16.79 -5.82
N LEU A 99 6.37 16.43 -4.58
CA LEU A 99 7.30 16.52 -3.46
C LEU A 99 7.70 15.11 -3.03
N CYS A 100 8.85 15.01 -2.39
CA CYS A 100 9.38 13.76 -1.85
C CYS A 100 9.76 13.96 -0.38
N HIS A 101 9.36 13.02 0.48
CA HIS A 101 9.70 13.05 1.90
C HIS A 101 9.92 11.65 2.46
N ILE A 102 10.73 11.54 3.50
CA ILE A 102 10.98 10.28 4.20
C ILE A 102 10.13 10.26 5.47
N VAL A 103 9.19 9.33 5.55
CA VAL A 103 8.33 9.13 6.73
C VAL A 103 8.82 7.93 7.52
N ARG A 104 9.00 8.10 8.83
CA ARG A 104 9.33 7.01 9.75
C ARG A 104 8.05 6.32 10.22
N ILE A 105 7.96 5.03 9.99
CA ILE A 105 6.88 4.15 10.44
C ILE A 105 7.38 3.38 11.65
N ILE A 106 6.63 3.44 12.76
CA ILE A 106 6.91 2.73 14.01
C ILE A 106 5.77 1.74 14.21
N PRO A 107 5.97 0.44 13.94
CA PRO A 107 4.94 -0.57 14.12
C PRO A 107 4.29 -0.49 15.52
N GLY A 108 2.95 -0.44 15.58
CA GLY A 108 2.18 -0.29 16.83
C GLY A 108 1.94 1.17 17.27
N HIS A 109 2.57 2.16 16.64
CA HIS A 109 2.36 3.59 16.94
C HIS A 109 2.01 4.41 15.71
N THR A 110 2.74 4.26 14.61
CA THR A 110 2.44 4.90 13.33
C THR A 110 2.35 3.85 12.25
N THR A 111 1.31 3.94 11.43
CA THR A 111 1.06 3.02 10.31
C THR A 111 1.20 3.76 8.98
N GLU A 112 1.23 3.03 7.87
CA GLU A 112 1.22 3.67 6.55
C GLU A 112 -0.04 4.54 6.33
N ALA A 113 -1.15 4.26 7.03
CA ALA A 113 -2.36 5.09 6.99
C ALA A 113 -2.17 6.48 7.63
N ASP A 114 -1.14 6.66 8.47
CA ASP A 114 -0.83 7.92 9.12
C ASP A 114 0.13 8.81 8.30
N ILE A 115 0.67 8.30 7.19
CA ILE A 115 1.57 9.04 6.28
C ILE A 115 0.98 10.40 5.87
N PRO A 116 -0.30 10.52 5.43
CA PRO A 116 -0.87 11.81 5.08
C PRO A 116 -0.85 12.83 6.23
N LYS A 117 -1.09 12.39 7.47
CA LYS A 117 -1.04 13.27 8.66
C LYS A 117 0.39 13.71 8.97
N ALA A 118 1.36 12.79 8.83
CA ALA A 118 2.77 13.10 9.03
C ALA A 118 3.26 14.13 8.00
N LEU A 119 2.90 13.97 6.74
CA LEU A 119 3.22 14.92 5.66
C LEU A 119 2.51 16.27 5.84
N ALA A 120 1.25 16.26 6.26
CA ALA A 120 0.50 17.48 6.55
C ALA A 120 1.10 18.27 7.72
N THR A 121 1.54 17.57 8.78
CA THR A 121 2.28 18.19 9.88
C THR A 121 3.58 18.82 9.39
N ALA A 122 4.32 18.14 8.50
CA ALA A 122 5.58 18.65 7.98
C ALA A 122 5.42 19.90 7.10
N LEU A 123 4.34 19.99 6.31
CA LEU A 123 4.13 21.10 5.37
C LEU A 123 3.31 22.26 5.93
N PHE A 124 2.32 21.97 6.77
CA PHE A 124 1.35 22.94 7.26
C PHE A 124 1.44 23.16 8.77
N ALA A 125 2.28 22.41 9.48
CA ALA A 125 2.29 22.33 10.95
C ALA A 125 0.92 21.91 11.54
N ASP A 126 0.08 21.22 10.75
CA ASP A 126 -1.27 20.80 11.15
C ASP A 126 -1.63 19.42 10.56
N PRO A 127 -1.79 18.37 11.39
CA PRO A 127 -2.18 17.03 10.92
C PRO A 127 -3.64 16.96 10.42
N GLY A 128 -4.51 17.91 10.80
CA GLY A 128 -5.91 17.98 10.34
C GLY A 128 -6.03 18.25 8.83
N ARG A 129 -4.95 18.73 8.21
CA ARG A 129 -4.82 19.00 6.78
C ARG A 129 -4.46 17.75 5.96
N ALA A 130 -4.54 16.55 6.53
CA ALA A 130 -4.23 15.30 5.84
C ALA A 130 -5.01 15.10 4.53
N GLY A 131 -6.23 15.63 4.42
CA GLY A 131 -7.04 15.57 3.20
C GLY A 131 -6.48 16.37 2.02
N ASP A 132 -5.54 17.29 2.27
CA ASP A 132 -4.87 18.08 1.24
C ASP A 132 -3.63 17.39 0.66
N ILE A 133 -3.26 16.22 1.19
CA ILE A 133 -2.12 15.42 0.77
C ILE A 133 -2.58 14.30 -0.15
N THR A 134 -2.11 14.31 -1.39
CA THR A 134 -2.30 13.21 -2.34
C THR A 134 -1.00 12.45 -2.51
N VAL A 135 -0.92 11.22 -1.98
CA VAL A 135 0.26 10.37 -2.10
C VAL A 135 0.28 9.70 -3.47
N THR A 136 1.35 9.92 -4.23
CA THR A 136 1.66 9.18 -5.45
C THR A 136 2.38 7.89 -5.04
N ARG A 137 1.69 6.76 -5.06
CA ARG A 137 2.36 5.46 -4.90
C ARG A 137 3.15 5.18 -6.18
N LEU A 138 4.48 5.08 -6.06
CA LEU A 138 5.31 4.60 -7.16
C LEU A 138 4.90 3.14 -7.45
N ALA A 139 4.54 2.90 -8.71
CA ALA A 139 4.13 1.60 -9.24
C ALA A 139 5.31 0.62 -9.36
#